data_AF-A0A959ZIQ1-F1
#
_entry.id   AF-A0A959ZIQ1-F1
#
_cell.length_a   1.000
_cell.length_b   1.000
_cell.length_c   1.000
_cell.angle_alpha   90.00
_cell.angle_beta   90.00
_cell.angle_gamma   90.00
#
_symmetry.space_group_name_H-M   'P 1'
#
loop_
_entity.id
_entity.type
_entity.pdbx_description
1 polymer ?
#
loop_
_entity_poly.entity_id
_entity_poly.type
_entity_poly.pdbx_seq_one_letter_code
_entity_poly.pdbx_strand_id
1 'polypeptide(L)'
;MTQGWQAKVPKAEWKRPSRARVRKIRDRLREMYGRPVNLPHRQPVDELVRTILSQATSDSNRDRAFAGLKERFDDWESVRDAPVDEVEVAIRPGGLSRQKAPRIQAVLRQINDLDLGWLEHADRVEAMEFLTGLPGVGRKTAACVQVFTWNRPEIPVDVHVFRIGGRLGLFRPNASFEEAHDEALALVDPDDSYEFHMNLIRHGRTLCRPQPSCQSCALKRMCPYGRGPGSNR
;
A
#
# COMPACT_ATOMS: atom_id res chain seq x y z
N MET A 1 -15.03 11.52 -3.96
CA MET A 1 -14.26 12.15 -5.05
C MET A 1 -13.46 11.10 -5.85
N THR A 2 -14.11 10.18 -6.57
CA THR A 2 -13.45 9.01 -7.21
C THR A 2 -13.59 8.96 -8.75
N GLN A 3 -14.22 9.94 -9.38
CA GLN A 3 -14.76 9.77 -10.74
C GLN A 3 -13.78 10.02 -11.93
N GLY A 4 -12.51 10.34 -11.70
CA GLY A 4 -11.57 10.73 -12.79
C GLY A 4 -10.45 9.74 -13.15
N TRP A 5 -10.37 8.58 -12.51
CA TRP A 5 -9.11 7.80 -12.42
C TRP A 5 -9.10 6.53 -13.28
N GLN A 6 -10.26 6.07 -13.72
CA GLN A 6 -10.39 4.83 -14.48
C GLN A 6 -10.10 5.06 -15.96
N ALA A 7 -9.57 4.03 -16.61
CA ALA A 7 -9.55 3.99 -18.07
C ALA A 7 -10.98 4.15 -18.60
N LYS A 8 -11.14 4.82 -19.75
CA LYS A 8 -12.42 4.95 -20.47
C LYS A 8 -12.80 3.63 -21.18
N VAL A 9 -12.54 2.48 -20.57
CA VAL A 9 -12.95 1.19 -21.10
C VAL A 9 -14.36 0.93 -20.57
N PRO A 10 -15.39 0.83 -21.43
CA PRO A 10 -16.73 0.48 -20.99
C PRO A 10 -16.73 -0.86 -20.25
N LYS A 11 -17.57 -0.99 -19.22
CA LYS A 11 -17.65 -2.24 -18.42
C LYS A 11 -17.89 -3.48 -19.29
N ALA A 12 -18.69 -3.36 -20.34
CA ALA A 12 -18.99 -4.43 -21.30
C ALA A 12 -17.77 -4.86 -22.14
N GLU A 13 -16.78 -3.99 -22.33
CA GLU A 13 -15.57 -4.26 -23.12
C GLU A 13 -14.38 -4.68 -22.24
N TRP A 14 -14.48 -4.46 -20.92
CA TRP A 14 -13.40 -4.83 -20.01
C TRP A 14 -13.26 -6.36 -19.91
N LYS A 15 -12.03 -6.82 -20.11
CA LYS A 15 -11.63 -8.21 -19.88
C LYS A 15 -10.53 -8.22 -18.83
N ARG A 16 -10.63 -9.15 -17.87
CA ARG A 16 -9.58 -9.40 -16.88
C ARG A 16 -8.25 -9.63 -17.60
N PRO A 17 -7.18 -8.88 -17.29
CA PRO A 17 -5.92 -9.06 -17.98
C PRO A 17 -5.29 -10.42 -17.62
N SER A 18 -4.53 -10.99 -18.55
CA SER A 18 -3.74 -12.18 -18.25
C SER A 18 -2.50 -11.83 -17.43
N ARG A 19 -2.00 -12.78 -16.63
CA ARG A 19 -0.70 -12.66 -15.95
C ARG A 19 0.44 -12.33 -16.91
N ALA A 20 0.40 -12.87 -18.13
CA ALA A 20 1.38 -12.54 -19.17
C ALA A 20 1.39 -11.05 -19.55
N ARG A 21 0.22 -10.39 -19.58
CA ARG A 21 0.14 -8.93 -19.79
C ARG A 21 0.72 -8.17 -18.60
N VAL A 22 0.42 -8.62 -17.38
CA VAL A 22 0.90 -7.98 -16.14
C VAL A 22 2.42 -8.11 -16.00
N ARG A 23 3.00 -9.27 -16.34
CA ARG A 23 4.46 -9.45 -16.44
C ARG A 23 5.10 -8.45 -17.40
N LYS A 24 4.55 -8.24 -18.59
CA LYS A 24 5.05 -7.21 -19.53
C LYS A 24 5.00 -5.79 -18.96
N ILE A 25 3.96 -5.46 -18.20
CA ILE A 25 3.88 -4.18 -17.48
C ILE A 25 4.98 -4.09 -16.43
N ARG A 26 5.15 -5.14 -15.61
CA ARG A 26 6.21 -5.25 -14.61
C ARG A 26 7.59 -5.08 -15.24
N ASP A 27 7.88 -5.80 -16.32
CA ASP A 27 9.19 -5.74 -17.01
C ASP A 27 9.49 -4.33 -17.49
N ARG A 28 8.50 -3.64 -18.07
CA ARG A 28 8.68 -2.27 -18.52
C ARG A 28 8.85 -1.29 -17.35
N LEU A 29 8.18 -1.52 -16.22
CA LEU A 29 8.40 -0.77 -14.99
C LEU A 29 9.80 -1.03 -14.40
N ARG A 30 10.29 -2.28 -14.45
CA ARG A 30 11.65 -2.65 -14.05
C ARG A 30 12.69 -1.92 -14.88
N GLU A 31 12.52 -1.86 -16.20
CA GLU A 31 13.43 -1.12 -17.08
C GLU A 31 13.49 0.38 -16.73
N MET A 32 12.37 0.97 -16.28
CA MET A 32 12.31 2.38 -15.91
C MET A 32 12.91 2.68 -14.53
N TYR A 33 12.74 1.77 -13.57
CA TYR A 33 12.95 2.06 -12.15
C TYR A 33 13.92 1.11 -11.45
N GLY A 34 14.35 0.05 -12.12
CA GLY A 34 15.11 -1.05 -11.54
C GLY A 34 14.23 -2.06 -10.80
N ARG A 35 14.90 -3.09 -10.25
CA ARG A 35 14.28 -4.03 -9.31
C ARG A 35 14.54 -3.53 -7.88
N PRO A 36 13.50 -3.11 -7.14
CA PRO A 36 13.68 -2.69 -5.75
C PRO A 36 13.99 -3.91 -4.89
N VAL A 37 14.81 -3.70 -3.86
CA VAL A 37 15.16 -4.73 -2.88
C VAL A 37 14.37 -4.45 -1.62
N ASN A 38 13.62 -5.45 -1.14
CA ASN A 38 13.01 -5.39 0.18
C ASN A 38 14.04 -5.87 1.20
N LEU A 39 14.29 -5.06 2.24
CA LEU A 39 15.07 -5.46 3.39
C LEU A 39 14.10 -5.62 4.57
N PRO A 40 13.47 -6.80 4.73
CA PRO A 40 12.47 -7.03 5.76
C PRO A 40 13.11 -6.87 7.13
N HIS A 41 12.57 -5.97 7.95
CA HIS A 41 13.13 -5.62 9.26
C HIS A 41 12.63 -6.52 10.39
N ARG A 42 11.63 -7.40 10.14
CA ARG A 42 11.08 -8.36 11.11
C ARG A 42 10.60 -7.73 12.44
N GLN A 43 10.11 -6.48 12.39
CA GLN A 43 9.48 -5.80 13.53
C GLN A 43 8.01 -5.47 13.19
N PRO A 44 7.09 -6.44 13.29
CA PRO A 44 5.71 -6.28 12.82
C PRO A 44 4.93 -5.17 13.54
N VAL A 45 5.14 -4.98 14.84
CA VAL A 45 4.50 -3.89 15.59
C VAL A 45 5.00 -2.52 15.11
N ASP A 46 6.32 -2.39 14.90
CA ASP A 46 6.91 -1.18 14.32
C ASP A 46 6.31 -0.88 12.94
N GLU A 47 6.17 -1.89 12.06
CA GLU A 47 5.59 -1.68 10.73
C GLU A 47 4.11 -1.30 10.80
N LEU A 48 3.36 -1.91 11.70
CA LEU A 48 1.95 -1.58 11.91
C LEU A 48 1.78 -0.13 12.36
N VAL A 49 2.57 0.31 13.35
CA VAL A 49 2.57 1.70 13.84
C VAL A 49 3.05 2.66 12.74
N ARG A 50 4.15 2.36 12.03
CA ARG A 50 4.64 3.13 10.87
C ARG A 50 3.56 3.27 9.81
N THR A 51 2.80 2.21 9.55
CA THR A 51 1.75 2.24 8.53
C THR A 51 0.54 3.07 8.98
N ILE A 52 0.14 3.03 10.26
CA ILE A 52 -0.88 3.93 10.80
C ILE A 52 -0.42 5.39 10.68
N LEU A 53 0.84 5.67 11.04
CA LEU A 53 1.44 6.99 10.91
C LEU A 53 1.47 7.47 9.45
N SER A 54 1.67 6.56 8.47
CA SER A 54 1.70 6.86 7.03
C SER A 54 0.37 7.34 6.44
N GLN A 55 -0.74 7.16 7.16
CA GLN A 55 -2.06 7.55 6.67
C GLN A 55 -2.16 9.08 6.50
N ALA A 56 -2.46 9.52 5.27
CA ALA A 56 -2.59 10.93 4.91
C ALA A 56 -1.39 11.80 5.33
N THR A 57 -0.17 11.28 5.22
CA THR A 57 1.06 12.03 5.50
C THR A 57 2.14 11.73 4.46
N SER A 58 3.22 12.50 4.45
CA SER A 58 4.39 12.23 3.63
C SER A 58 5.30 11.20 4.30
N ASP A 59 6.09 10.46 3.51
CA ASP A 59 7.06 9.49 4.04
C ASP A 59 8.01 10.14 5.06
N SER A 60 8.50 11.36 4.77
CA SER A 60 9.36 12.11 5.70
C SER A 60 8.67 12.45 7.02
N ASN A 61 7.41 12.88 6.99
CA ASN A 61 6.66 13.20 8.21
C ASN A 61 6.29 11.94 9.01
N ARG A 62 5.97 10.83 8.32
CA ARG A 62 5.82 9.52 8.95
C ARG A 62 7.09 9.13 9.71
N ASP A 63 8.24 9.23 9.07
CA ASP A 63 9.51 8.79 9.65
C ASP A 63 9.90 9.65 10.86
N ARG A 64 9.68 10.96 10.79
CA ARG A 64 9.86 11.87 11.94
C ARG A 64 8.91 11.56 13.09
N ALA A 65 7.64 11.27 12.81
CA ALA A 65 6.67 10.91 13.84
C ALA A 65 7.01 9.56 14.50
N PHE A 66 7.47 8.59 13.71
CA PHE A 66 7.90 7.30 14.24
C PHE A 66 9.16 7.43 15.09
N ALA A 67 10.16 8.18 14.63
CA ALA A 67 11.36 8.50 15.42
C ALA A 67 10.98 9.18 16.74
N GLY A 68 10.05 10.14 16.72
CA GLY A 68 9.57 10.79 17.93
C GLY A 68 8.95 9.83 18.96
N LEU A 69 8.31 8.74 18.54
CA LEU A 69 7.86 7.68 19.46
C LEU A 69 9.05 6.92 20.05
N LYS A 70 9.97 6.47 19.20
CA LYS A 70 11.14 5.69 19.62
C LYS A 70 12.14 6.48 20.48
N GLU A 71 12.17 7.80 20.34
CA GLU A 71 12.98 8.70 21.17
C GLU A 71 12.34 9.01 22.52
N ARG A 72 11.00 9.06 22.58
CA ARG A 72 10.27 9.40 23.80
C ARG A 72 9.96 8.20 24.69
N PHE A 73 9.79 7.02 24.10
CA PHE A 73 9.34 5.80 24.79
C PHE A 73 10.29 4.64 24.48
N ASP A 74 10.69 3.90 25.52
CA ASP A 74 11.65 2.79 25.40
C ASP A 74 11.05 1.58 24.66
N ASP A 75 9.77 1.31 24.88
CA ASP A 75 9.04 0.14 24.35
C ASP A 75 7.59 0.47 23.97
N TRP A 76 6.88 -0.53 23.42
CA TRP A 76 5.51 -0.35 22.94
C TRP A 76 4.50 -0.33 24.09
N GLU A 77 4.81 -0.97 25.22
CA GLU A 77 4.09 -0.92 26.48
C GLU A 77 4.00 0.53 26.98
N SER A 78 5.13 1.23 26.98
CA SER A 78 5.22 2.65 27.36
C SER A 78 4.37 3.52 26.43
N VAL A 79 4.37 3.25 25.12
CA VAL A 79 3.48 3.97 24.19
C VAL A 79 2.00 3.67 24.46
N ARG A 80 1.65 2.40 24.73
CA ARG A 80 0.28 1.93 24.98
C ARG A 80 -0.34 2.56 26.23
N ASP A 81 0.48 2.72 27.27
CA ASP A 81 0.04 3.09 28.62
C ASP A 81 0.28 4.56 28.97
N ALA A 82 1.09 5.27 28.17
CA ALA A 82 1.32 6.71 28.34
C ALA A 82 0.02 7.55 28.21
N PRO A 83 -0.01 8.76 28.80
CA PRO A 83 -1.04 9.74 28.49
C PRO A 83 -1.15 10.01 26.98
N VAL A 84 -2.38 10.07 26.46
CA VAL A 84 -2.63 10.19 25.02
C VAL A 84 -1.99 11.46 24.43
N ASP A 85 -1.95 12.55 25.20
CA ASP A 85 -1.36 13.82 24.82
C ASP A 85 0.16 13.73 24.65
N GLU A 86 0.84 12.89 25.42
CA GLU A 86 2.27 12.64 25.24
C GLU A 86 2.56 11.91 23.93
N VAL A 87 1.75 10.91 23.60
CA VAL A 87 1.82 10.20 22.30
C VAL A 87 1.48 11.18 21.17
N GLU A 88 0.48 12.05 21.35
CA GLU A 88 0.11 13.09 20.39
C GLU A 88 1.28 14.04 20.10
N VAL A 89 1.99 14.48 21.14
CA VAL A 89 3.17 15.35 21.01
C VAL A 89 4.27 14.65 20.21
N ALA A 90 4.58 13.39 20.54
CA ALA A 90 5.62 12.60 19.85
C ALA A 90 5.35 12.46 18.35
N ILE A 91 4.09 12.28 17.95
CA ILE A 91 3.71 12.04 16.55
C ILE A 91 3.23 13.28 15.81
N ARG A 92 3.25 14.46 16.44
CA ARG A 92 2.76 15.73 15.86
C ARG A 92 3.28 16.00 14.44
N PRO A 93 4.56 15.75 14.08
CA PRO A 93 5.05 15.94 12.72
C PRO A 93 4.28 15.13 11.65
N GLY A 94 3.70 13.99 12.04
CA GLY A 94 2.96 13.10 11.15
C GLY A 94 1.58 13.60 10.74
N GLY A 95 1.08 14.67 11.38
CA GLY A 95 -0.27 15.20 11.17
C GLY A 95 -1.37 14.26 11.66
N LEU A 96 -2.58 14.80 11.89
CA LEU A 96 -3.72 14.03 12.41
C LEU A 96 -3.42 13.34 13.77
N SER A 97 -2.51 13.91 14.56
CA SER A 97 -1.99 13.30 15.79
C SER A 97 -3.11 12.99 16.80
N ARG A 98 -4.08 13.90 16.95
CA ARG A 98 -5.29 13.70 17.79
C ARG A 98 -6.11 12.45 17.44
N GLN A 99 -6.09 12.03 16.17
CA GLN A 99 -6.79 10.81 15.74
C GLN A 99 -5.86 9.60 15.75
N LYS A 100 -4.58 9.79 15.42
CA LYS A 100 -3.60 8.70 15.31
C LYS A 100 -3.12 8.19 16.68
N ALA A 101 -2.88 9.07 17.65
CA ALA A 101 -2.40 8.70 18.98
C ALA A 101 -3.36 7.73 19.71
N PRO A 102 -4.65 8.05 19.91
CA PRO A 102 -5.56 7.11 20.56
C PRO A 102 -5.77 5.83 19.72
N ARG A 103 -5.70 5.91 18.38
CA ARG A 103 -5.79 4.72 17.52
C ARG A 103 -4.58 3.79 17.70
N ILE A 104 -3.37 4.33 17.74
CA ILE A 104 -2.14 3.55 17.97
C ILE A 104 -2.27 2.82 19.29
N GLN A 105 -2.62 3.52 20.38
CA GLN A 105 -2.81 2.87 21.67
C GLN A 105 -3.92 1.82 21.67
N ALA A 106 -5.05 2.09 21.01
CA ALA A 106 -6.14 1.11 20.89
C ALA A 106 -5.71 -0.15 20.15
N VAL A 107 -4.88 -0.02 19.10
CA VAL A 107 -4.28 -1.16 18.39
C VAL A 107 -3.31 -1.91 19.30
N LEU A 108 -2.40 -1.22 19.98
CA LEU A 108 -1.42 -1.84 20.89
C LEU A 108 -2.11 -2.63 22.01
N ARG A 109 -3.26 -2.17 22.52
CA ARG A 109 -4.06 -2.90 23.54
C ARG A 109 -4.72 -4.18 23.02
N GLN A 110 -4.87 -4.35 21.71
CA GLN A 110 -5.48 -5.53 21.09
C GLN A 110 -4.44 -6.60 20.71
N ILE A 111 -3.15 -6.29 20.84
CA ILE A 111 -2.07 -7.21 20.51
C ILE A 111 -1.63 -7.91 21.80
N ASN A 112 -1.78 -9.22 21.84
CA ASN A 112 -1.35 -10.03 22.99
C ASN A 112 0.17 -9.92 23.16
N ASP A 113 0.62 -9.61 24.37
CA ASP A 113 2.03 -9.43 24.74
C ASP A 113 2.82 -8.48 23.81
N LEU A 114 2.11 -7.60 23.07
CA LEU A 114 2.68 -6.76 22.01
C LEU A 114 3.55 -7.55 21.01
N ASP A 115 3.20 -8.81 20.77
CA ASP A 115 3.86 -9.68 19.82
C ASP A 115 2.98 -9.99 18.61
N LEU A 116 3.55 -9.81 17.43
CA LEU A 116 2.97 -10.14 16.14
C LEU A 116 3.87 -11.07 15.33
N GLY A 117 4.93 -11.63 15.94
CA GLY A 117 5.89 -12.52 15.28
C GLY A 117 5.26 -13.81 14.77
N TRP A 118 4.23 -14.31 15.45
CA TRP A 118 3.49 -15.51 15.04
C TRP A 118 2.88 -15.38 13.62
N LEU A 119 2.55 -14.16 13.19
CA LEU A 119 2.04 -13.88 11.84
C LEU A 119 3.04 -14.21 10.72
N GLU A 120 4.33 -14.37 11.02
CA GLU A 120 5.30 -14.85 10.03
C GLU A 120 4.92 -16.23 9.48
N HIS A 121 4.41 -17.08 10.36
CA HIS A 121 4.12 -18.49 10.08
C HIS A 121 2.62 -18.77 9.88
N ALA A 122 1.75 -17.85 10.28
CA ALA A 122 0.31 -17.92 10.03
C ALA A 122 -0.01 -18.03 8.53
N ASP A 123 -1.09 -18.71 8.19
CA ASP A 123 -1.57 -18.68 6.80
C ASP A 123 -2.03 -17.25 6.42
N ARG A 124 -2.15 -16.99 5.12
CA ARG A 124 -2.46 -15.65 4.63
C ARG A 124 -3.83 -15.16 5.11
N VAL A 125 -4.83 -16.04 5.12
CA VAL A 125 -6.21 -15.67 5.49
C VAL A 125 -6.25 -15.31 6.96
N GLU A 126 -5.70 -16.16 7.82
CA GLU A 126 -5.60 -15.93 9.26
C GLU A 126 -4.87 -14.61 9.57
N ALA A 127 -3.71 -14.38 8.95
CA ALA A 127 -2.93 -13.16 9.18
C ALA A 127 -3.69 -11.89 8.76
N MET A 128 -4.37 -11.93 7.63
CA MET A 128 -5.14 -10.79 7.12
C MET A 128 -6.41 -10.55 7.96
N GLU A 129 -7.11 -11.60 8.39
CA GLU A 129 -8.28 -11.49 9.28
C GLU A 129 -7.88 -10.88 10.62
N PHE A 130 -6.82 -11.39 11.26
CA PHE A 130 -6.32 -10.82 12.51
C PHE A 130 -5.97 -9.34 12.35
N LEU A 131 -5.11 -9.00 11.37
CA LEU A 131 -4.65 -7.62 11.18
C LEU A 131 -5.82 -6.68 10.85
N THR A 132 -6.74 -7.08 9.98
CA THR A 132 -7.90 -6.23 9.64
C THR A 132 -8.97 -6.15 10.73
N GLY A 133 -8.95 -7.04 11.71
CA GLY A 133 -9.75 -6.94 12.93
C GLY A 133 -9.27 -5.83 13.88
N LEU A 134 -8.03 -5.35 13.72
CA LEU A 134 -7.47 -4.30 14.58
C LEU A 134 -8.10 -2.91 14.31
N PRO A 135 -8.33 -2.09 15.35
CA PRO A 135 -8.99 -0.80 15.21
C PRO A 135 -8.34 0.14 14.19
N GLY A 136 -9.06 0.46 13.11
CA GLY A 136 -8.58 1.37 12.07
C GLY A 136 -7.50 0.78 11.15
N VAL A 137 -7.32 -0.54 11.17
CA VAL A 137 -6.44 -1.29 10.26
C VAL A 137 -7.29 -1.88 9.15
N GLY A 138 -7.16 -1.32 7.94
CA GLY A 138 -7.79 -1.88 6.74
C GLY A 138 -6.84 -2.79 5.95
N ARG A 139 -7.34 -3.39 4.86
CA ARG A 139 -6.58 -4.30 3.97
C ARG A 139 -5.24 -3.74 3.51
N LYS A 140 -5.18 -2.45 3.17
CA LYS A 140 -3.91 -1.78 2.80
C LYS A 140 -2.88 -1.84 3.92
N THR A 141 -3.29 -1.55 5.15
CA THR A 141 -2.38 -1.57 6.29
C THR A 141 -1.92 -2.98 6.59
N ALA A 142 -2.85 -3.96 6.63
CA ALA A 142 -2.51 -5.36 6.83
C ALA A 142 -1.54 -5.88 5.76
N ALA A 143 -1.80 -5.58 4.48
CA ALA A 143 -0.91 -5.94 3.39
C ALA A 143 0.48 -5.29 3.52
N CYS A 144 0.58 -4.04 3.98
CA CYS A 144 1.88 -3.39 4.23
C CYS A 144 2.68 -4.18 5.28
N VAL A 145 2.07 -4.59 6.40
CA VAL A 145 2.74 -5.40 7.42
C VAL A 145 3.28 -6.70 6.81
N GLN A 146 2.45 -7.44 6.08
CA GLN A 146 2.88 -8.69 5.44
C GLN A 146 4.07 -8.50 4.48
N VAL A 147 4.04 -7.45 3.65
CA VAL A 147 5.09 -7.16 2.66
C VAL A 147 6.36 -6.64 3.32
N PHE A 148 6.29 -5.59 4.13
CA PHE A 148 7.48 -4.87 4.59
C PHE A 148 8.14 -5.54 5.80
N THR A 149 7.39 -6.31 6.59
CA THR A 149 7.96 -7.03 7.73
C THR A 149 8.64 -8.34 7.30
N TRP A 150 8.04 -9.09 6.36
CA TRP A 150 8.47 -10.47 6.03
C TRP A 150 8.67 -10.74 4.54
N ASN A 151 8.47 -9.76 3.67
CA ASN A 151 8.49 -9.97 2.22
C ASN A 151 7.47 -11.03 1.75
N ARG A 152 6.34 -11.17 2.44
CA ARG A 152 5.26 -12.09 2.02
C ARG A 152 4.53 -11.53 0.81
N PRO A 153 4.07 -12.39 -0.13
CA PRO A 153 3.37 -11.94 -1.33
C PRO A 153 2.04 -11.22 -1.01
N GLU A 154 2.07 -9.90 -1.09
CA GLU A 154 0.91 -9.03 -0.95
C GLU A 154 1.06 -7.80 -1.85
N ILE A 155 -0.05 -7.14 -2.19
CA ILE A 155 -0.02 -5.87 -2.94
C ILE A 155 -0.90 -4.83 -2.23
N PRO A 156 -0.30 -3.94 -1.43
CA PRO A 156 -1.02 -2.82 -0.85
C PRO A 156 -1.51 -1.87 -1.96
N VAL A 157 -2.81 -1.76 -2.14
CA VAL A 157 -3.46 -0.83 -3.07
C VAL A 157 -3.74 0.49 -2.36
N ASP A 158 -2.83 1.45 -2.55
CA ASP A 158 -3.05 2.83 -2.17
C ASP A 158 -3.67 3.65 -3.32
N VAL A 159 -3.78 4.97 -3.13
CA VAL A 159 -4.31 5.86 -4.17
C VAL A 159 -3.47 5.88 -5.46
N HIS A 160 -2.18 5.57 -5.41
CA HIS A 160 -1.32 5.50 -6.59
C HIS A 160 -1.54 4.19 -7.34
N VAL A 161 -1.48 3.06 -6.65
CA VAL A 161 -1.72 1.72 -7.20
C VAL A 161 -3.13 1.63 -7.76
N PHE A 162 -4.13 2.12 -7.03
CA PHE A 162 -5.52 2.15 -7.50
C PHE A 162 -5.68 2.98 -8.78
N ARG A 163 -5.08 4.19 -8.83
CA ARG A 163 -5.08 5.04 -10.04
C ARG A 163 -4.49 4.31 -11.23
N ILE A 164 -3.28 3.80 -11.06
CA ILE A 164 -2.49 3.27 -12.16
C ILE A 164 -3.10 1.96 -12.64
N GLY A 165 -3.53 1.08 -11.73
CA GLY A 165 -4.25 -0.13 -12.09
C GLY A 165 -5.55 0.17 -12.83
N GLY A 166 -6.32 1.17 -12.41
CA GLY A 166 -7.49 1.66 -13.14
C GLY A 166 -7.16 2.17 -14.55
N ARG A 167 -6.10 2.98 -14.71
CA ARG A 167 -5.65 3.52 -16.01
C ARG A 167 -5.08 2.45 -16.95
N LEU A 168 -4.39 1.45 -16.40
CA LEU A 168 -3.87 0.29 -17.11
C LEU A 168 -4.95 -0.76 -17.38
N GLY A 169 -6.19 -0.57 -16.91
CA GLY A 169 -7.27 -1.55 -17.06
C GLY A 169 -6.99 -2.87 -16.32
N LEU A 170 -6.20 -2.83 -15.24
CA LEU A 170 -5.99 -3.97 -14.36
C LEU A 170 -7.23 -4.29 -13.55
N PHE A 171 -7.97 -3.25 -13.17
CA PHE A 171 -9.21 -3.37 -12.42
C PHE A 171 -10.40 -3.08 -13.31
N ARG A 172 -11.52 -3.78 -13.05
CA ARG A 172 -12.77 -3.50 -13.74
C ARG A 172 -13.24 -2.07 -13.46
N PRO A 173 -14.01 -1.45 -14.39
CA PRO A 173 -14.65 -0.18 -14.09
C PRO A 173 -15.50 -0.27 -12.81
N ASN A 174 -15.38 0.76 -11.98
CA ASN A 174 -16.02 0.87 -10.66
C ASN A 174 -15.66 -0.25 -9.66
N ALA A 175 -14.48 -0.86 -9.78
CA ALA A 175 -13.94 -1.72 -8.73
C ALA A 175 -13.83 -0.96 -7.40
N SER A 176 -14.13 -1.63 -6.28
CA SER A 176 -13.83 -1.09 -4.95
C SER A 176 -12.32 -1.20 -4.65
N PHE A 177 -11.83 -0.52 -3.60
CA PHE A 177 -10.46 -0.71 -3.14
C PHE A 177 -10.21 -2.14 -2.67
N GLU A 178 -11.19 -2.77 -2.02
CA GLU A 178 -11.10 -4.15 -1.56
C GLU A 178 -10.95 -5.12 -2.72
N GLU A 179 -11.79 -4.98 -3.74
CA GLU A 179 -11.69 -5.77 -4.98
C GLU A 179 -10.35 -5.57 -5.67
N ALA A 180 -9.83 -4.33 -5.66
CA ALA A 180 -8.54 -4.04 -6.28
C ALA A 180 -7.37 -4.70 -5.56
N HIS A 181 -7.42 -4.88 -4.24
CA HIS A 181 -6.40 -5.64 -3.49
C HIS A 181 -6.33 -7.10 -3.94
N ASP A 182 -7.48 -7.77 -3.95
CA ASP A 182 -7.55 -9.19 -4.33
C ASP A 182 -7.16 -9.39 -5.79
N GLU A 183 -7.63 -8.49 -6.66
CA GLU A 183 -7.34 -8.54 -8.08
C GLU A 183 -5.87 -8.25 -8.38
N ALA A 184 -5.27 -7.25 -7.74
CA ALA A 184 -3.86 -6.95 -7.93
C ALA A 184 -2.98 -8.14 -7.56
N LEU A 185 -3.22 -8.76 -6.41
CA LEU A 185 -2.45 -9.92 -5.96
C LEU A 185 -2.64 -11.13 -6.90
N ALA A 186 -3.88 -11.41 -7.34
CA ALA A 186 -4.16 -12.55 -8.20
C ALA A 186 -3.50 -12.45 -9.60
N LEU A 187 -3.27 -11.23 -10.08
CA LEU A 187 -2.73 -10.91 -11.39
C LEU A 187 -1.20 -10.94 -11.47
N VAL A 188 -0.50 -10.95 -10.34
CA VAL A 188 0.96 -10.86 -10.26
C VAL A 188 1.52 -12.19 -9.74
N ASP A 189 2.64 -12.62 -10.29
CA ASP A 189 3.33 -13.80 -9.77
C ASP A 189 3.91 -13.46 -8.37
N PRO A 190 3.83 -14.36 -7.36
CA PRO A 190 4.18 -14.04 -5.97
C PRO A 190 5.56 -13.39 -5.79
N ASP A 191 6.58 -13.88 -6.50
CA ASP A 191 7.97 -13.37 -6.42
C ASP A 191 8.15 -11.96 -6.99
N ASP A 192 7.16 -11.48 -7.75
CA ASP A 192 7.15 -10.18 -8.40
C ASP A 192 6.29 -9.15 -7.64
N SER A 193 5.53 -9.56 -6.62
CA SER A 193 4.52 -8.69 -5.97
C SER A 193 5.13 -7.43 -5.37
N TYR A 194 6.24 -7.56 -4.63
CA TYR A 194 6.96 -6.44 -4.03
C TYR A 194 7.46 -5.45 -5.09
N GLU A 195 8.14 -5.97 -6.11
CA GLU A 195 8.68 -5.16 -7.19
C GLU A 195 7.57 -4.41 -7.92
N PHE A 196 6.49 -5.12 -8.26
CA PHE A 196 5.38 -4.53 -8.97
C PHE A 196 4.71 -3.43 -8.14
N HIS A 197 4.45 -3.70 -6.86
CA HIS A 197 3.91 -2.71 -5.92
C HIS A 197 4.77 -1.45 -5.83
N MET A 198 6.06 -1.60 -5.53
CA MET A 198 6.97 -0.48 -5.34
C MET A 198 7.17 0.34 -6.61
N ASN A 199 7.31 -0.33 -7.77
CA ASN A 199 7.45 0.37 -9.03
C ASN A 199 6.16 1.07 -9.48
N LEU A 200 4.98 0.55 -9.13
CA LEU A 200 3.72 1.28 -9.34
C LEU A 200 3.66 2.56 -8.50
N ILE A 201 4.04 2.51 -7.22
CA ILE A 201 4.11 3.71 -6.38
C ILE A 201 5.08 4.74 -6.99
N ARG A 202 6.30 4.32 -7.35
CA ARG A 202 7.29 5.20 -7.97
C ARG A 202 6.79 5.78 -9.30
N HIS A 203 6.13 4.97 -10.12
CA HIS A 203 5.52 5.42 -11.36
C HIS A 203 4.42 6.46 -11.14
N GLY A 204 3.58 6.24 -10.13
CA GLY A 204 2.47 7.12 -9.77
C GLY A 204 2.92 8.47 -9.21
N ARG A 205 4.04 8.49 -8.48
CA ARG A 205 4.63 9.71 -7.92
C ARG A 205 5.41 10.51 -8.97
N THR A 206 6.10 9.83 -9.90
CA THR A 206 6.96 10.50 -10.90
C THR A 206 6.22 10.91 -12.18
N LEU A 207 5.55 9.96 -12.84
CA LEU A 207 5.07 10.13 -14.22
C LEU A 207 3.54 10.05 -14.33
N CYS A 208 2.92 9.03 -13.77
CA CYS A 208 1.47 8.81 -13.82
C CYS A 208 0.74 9.52 -12.67
N ARG A 209 1.02 10.82 -12.48
CA ARG A 209 0.38 11.70 -11.50
C ARG A 209 -1.11 11.93 -11.83
N PRO A 210 -1.92 12.58 -10.98
CA PRO A 210 -3.30 12.92 -11.31
C PRO A 210 -3.44 13.59 -12.69
N GLN A 211 -2.52 14.51 -13.01
CA GLN A 211 -2.23 14.97 -14.37
C GLN A 211 -0.96 14.24 -14.89
N PRO A 212 -1.11 13.19 -15.73
CA PRO A 212 0.01 12.34 -16.14
C PRO A 212 0.72 12.85 -17.39
N SER A 213 2.03 12.57 -17.48
CA SER A 213 2.83 12.82 -18.69
C SER A 213 2.79 11.63 -19.66
N CYS A 214 1.60 11.30 -20.19
CA CYS A 214 1.39 10.06 -20.97
C CYS A 214 2.28 9.93 -22.21
N GLN A 215 2.68 11.04 -22.85
CA GLN A 215 3.48 11.00 -24.09
C GLN A 215 4.87 10.40 -23.89
N SER A 216 5.48 10.63 -22.73
CA SER A 216 6.77 10.06 -22.34
C SER A 216 6.64 8.74 -21.57
N CYS A 217 5.42 8.23 -21.37
CA CYS A 217 5.19 7.02 -20.60
C CYS A 217 5.57 5.78 -21.40
N ALA A 218 6.52 5.00 -20.86
CA ALA A 218 6.96 3.75 -21.46
C ALA A 218 5.86 2.67 -21.53
N LEU A 219 4.80 2.81 -20.72
CA LEU A 219 3.61 1.97 -20.70
C LEU A 219 2.50 2.43 -21.66
N LYS A 220 2.70 3.52 -22.44
CA LYS A 220 1.65 4.13 -23.27
C LYS A 220 1.05 3.12 -24.25
N ARG A 221 1.86 2.44 -25.04
CA ARG A 221 1.42 1.21 -25.73
C ARG A 221 1.13 0.21 -24.60
N MET A 222 0.02 -0.50 -24.46
CA MET A 222 -0.40 -1.26 -23.25
C MET A 222 -1.27 -0.50 -22.24
N CYS A 223 -1.30 0.84 -22.22
CA CYS A 223 -2.15 1.62 -21.31
C CYS A 223 -3.38 2.19 -22.05
N PRO A 224 -4.60 1.66 -21.81
CA PRO A 224 -5.82 2.17 -22.47
C PRO A 224 -6.04 3.67 -22.23
N TYR A 225 -5.74 4.16 -21.03
CA TYR A 225 -5.85 5.59 -20.71
C TYR A 225 -4.86 6.44 -21.52
N GLY A 226 -3.60 6.00 -21.64
CA GLY A 226 -2.53 6.77 -22.29
C GLY A 226 -2.60 6.80 -23.82
N ARG A 227 -3.25 5.81 -24.45
CA ARG A 227 -3.45 5.77 -25.90
C ARG A 227 -4.61 6.65 -26.38
N GLY A 228 -5.57 6.98 -25.50
CA GLY A 228 -6.81 7.66 -25.88
C GLY A 228 -7.87 6.71 -26.48
N PRO A 229 -9.13 7.15 -26.60
CA PRO A 229 -10.23 6.35 -27.15
C PRO A 229 -9.96 5.93 -28.61
N GLY A 230 -10.24 4.66 -28.96
CA GLY A 230 -10.14 4.14 -30.33
C GLY A 230 -8.92 3.27 -30.66
N SER A 231 -8.10 2.90 -29.68
CA SER A 231 -6.83 2.17 -29.91
C SER A 231 -6.87 0.70 -29.46
N ASN A 232 -7.90 -0.05 -29.87
CA ASN A 232 -7.99 -1.51 -29.70
C ASN A 232 -7.20 -2.26 -30.81
N ARG A 233 -5.90 -1.95 -30.94
CA ARG A 233 -4.94 -2.77 -31.69
C ARG A 233 -3.68 -3.01 -30.87
#